data_AF-A0A0W0TQI0-F1
#
_entry.id   AF-A0A0W0TQI0-F1
#
_cell.length_a   1.000
_cell.length_b   1.000
_cell.length_c   1.000
_cell.angle_alpha   90.00
_cell.angle_beta   90.00
_cell.angle_gamma   90.00
#
_symmetry.space_group_name_H-M   'P 1'
#
loop_
_entity.id
_entity.type
_entity.pdbx_description
1 polymer ?
#
loop_
_entity_poly.entity_id
_entity_poly.type
_entity_poly.pdbx_seq_one_letter_code
_entity_poly.pdbx_strand_id
1 'polypeptide(L)'
;MSLSTVNIKNTLALDQQKERIRSAVDISATMDNCFFHAYALHLMANDLPFPDDLCMVHETDNKDIRDLKKVISSVSDLTLFEDYDELTTGIREDHLAEQVLVLGVLFRSWFIHRVRKNEKMMAMMFNDRDNVALPFYYLVQSFDAGEEWLRVHISETTNLYKANQAYFDSSHLKQITENSARAFWEKEGYGNYLRYLNQSRVKIFVHEVEIMLRFNQIPYIIYDKIKTTVSSEYKTDGPHLELAIHPGYEHFYLIPNEMTATFLERYTAQHQRSLKERTEVLSLDGQNKWVLAKKSPFLLLAATFPEVDLPSGKNPLTVMTERLQELKSGLALQRQDKSEGFPFSGSKSLMSTVDLNVNTTIVPMVVHPLNPLSDLTMTVGADSPSAIPDTPQSAPIATLSTVVKEPTRGVVKPSKPGVKPRTEQEKNYAYALYHLEQKALEFKELSQNGHILKYQQAYEEMDALHKKLKGFWDDYLQSDKKKPDYEFFAQQSITEIAKNKKRIEQHRGVGEIVTNVVLGILGIGIFYFAACSIKWAINKHFFFKPNTQTANMIHSLISDLEKLTPPQDEAIEDENLPFMVQCLKV
;
A
#
# COMPACT_ATOMS: atom_id res chain seq x y z
N MET A 1 10.17 26.15 38.05
CA MET A 1 9.10 26.21 37.04
C MET A 1 7.86 25.55 37.63
N SER A 2 6.67 26.12 37.47
CA SER A 2 5.43 25.50 37.97
C SER A 2 5.03 24.29 37.12
N LEU A 3 4.34 23.31 37.70
CA LEU A 3 3.80 22.13 36.97
C LEU A 3 2.98 22.53 35.74
N SER A 4 2.28 23.66 35.80
CA SER A 4 1.51 24.20 34.67
C SER A 4 2.39 24.55 33.47
N THR A 5 3.57 25.14 33.67
CA THR A 5 4.49 25.50 32.58
C THR A 5 5.10 24.26 31.92
N VAL A 6 5.38 23.21 32.69
CA VAL A 6 5.93 21.95 32.15
C VAL A 6 4.88 21.22 31.31
N ASN A 7 3.63 21.15 31.78
CA ASN A 7 2.54 20.53 31.03
C ASN A 7 2.26 21.25 29.70
N ILE A 8 2.21 22.59 29.70
CA ILE A 8 1.98 23.37 28.48
C ILE A 8 3.09 23.13 27.45
N LYS A 9 4.36 23.12 27.88
CA LYS A 9 5.50 22.85 26.98
C LYS A 9 5.44 21.46 26.36
N ASN A 10 5.10 20.44 27.16
CA ASN A 10 4.98 19.07 26.67
C ASN A 10 3.83 18.90 25.68
N THR A 11 2.68 19.54 25.94
CA THR A 11 1.54 19.52 25.00
C THR A 11 1.90 20.21 23.69
N LEU A 12 2.51 21.40 23.75
CA LEU A 12 2.91 22.13 22.54
C LEU A 12 3.93 21.36 21.70
N ALA A 13 4.92 20.72 22.35
CA ALA A 13 5.91 19.90 21.66
C ALA A 13 5.27 18.67 20.98
N LEU A 14 4.31 18.03 21.65
CA LEU A 14 3.57 16.89 21.09
C LEU A 14 2.71 17.32 19.89
N ASP A 15 2.04 18.47 19.97
CA ASP A 15 1.23 18.98 18.87
C ASP A 15 2.10 19.38 17.66
N GLN A 16 3.25 20.01 17.90
CA GLN A 16 4.24 20.28 16.85
C GLN A 16 4.75 18.99 16.20
N GLN A 17 5.03 17.95 17.00
CA GLN A 17 5.45 16.65 16.48
C GLN A 17 4.35 16.01 15.61
N LYS A 18 3.09 16.07 16.05
CA LYS A 18 1.95 15.56 15.27
C LYS A 18 1.81 16.28 13.94
N GLU A 19 1.92 17.61 13.92
CA GLU A 19 1.86 18.37 12.67
C GLU A 19 3.02 18.01 11.73
N ARG A 20 4.25 17.86 12.25
CA ARG A 20 5.40 17.41 11.45
C ARG A 20 5.20 16.02 10.84
N ILE A 21 4.64 15.08 11.61
CA ILE A 21 4.35 13.73 11.12
C ILE A 21 3.17 13.75 10.12
N ARG A 22 2.20 14.64 10.29
CA ARG A 22 1.10 14.84 9.34
C ARG A 22 1.58 15.43 8.02
N SER A 23 2.59 16.31 8.05
CA SER A 23 3.23 16.86 6.85
C SER A 23 4.26 15.92 6.22
N ALA A 24 4.35 14.66 6.66
CA ALA A 24 5.26 13.70 6.06
C ALA A 24 4.90 13.45 4.60
N VAL A 25 5.90 13.55 3.74
CA VAL A 25 5.76 13.45 2.29
C VAL A 25 5.55 12.00 1.89
N ASP A 26 4.52 11.78 1.08
CA ASP A 26 4.24 10.47 0.49
C ASP A 26 5.28 10.14 -0.58
N ILE A 27 5.96 9.02 -0.41
CA ILE A 27 7.06 8.59 -1.27
C ILE A 27 6.53 7.53 -2.24
N SER A 28 6.99 7.54 -3.49
CA SER A 28 6.59 6.51 -4.46
C SER A 28 6.89 5.10 -3.95
N ALA A 29 5.91 4.21 -3.99
CA ALA A 29 6.07 2.78 -3.69
C ALA A 29 6.49 1.95 -4.92
N THR A 30 6.85 2.59 -6.03
CA THR A 30 7.19 1.90 -7.28
C THR A 30 8.29 0.86 -7.05
N MET A 31 8.07 -0.38 -7.52
CA MET A 31 8.95 -1.54 -7.33
C MET A 31 9.25 -1.90 -5.86
N ASP A 32 8.38 -1.51 -4.93
CA ASP A 32 8.55 -1.67 -3.48
C ASP A 32 9.88 -1.07 -2.97
N ASN A 33 10.23 0.10 -3.49
CA ASN A 33 11.44 0.85 -3.15
C ASN A 33 11.18 2.09 -2.27
N CYS A 34 10.00 2.24 -1.65
CA CYS A 34 9.64 3.47 -0.92
C CYS A 34 10.67 3.91 0.14
N PHE A 35 11.24 2.97 0.90
CA PHE A 35 12.36 3.29 1.79
C PHE A 35 13.59 3.83 1.04
N PHE A 36 14.02 3.16 -0.02
CA PHE A 36 15.21 3.56 -0.79
C PHE A 36 14.99 4.89 -1.53
N HIS A 37 13.77 5.17 -1.99
CA HIS A 37 13.38 6.47 -2.51
C HIS A 37 13.44 7.56 -1.44
N ALA A 38 12.97 7.27 -0.21
CA ALA A 38 13.05 8.19 0.91
C ALA A 38 14.52 8.49 1.28
N TYR A 39 15.38 7.48 1.26
CA TYR A 39 16.82 7.66 1.49
C TYR A 39 17.49 8.48 0.38
N ALA A 40 17.16 8.23 -0.89
CA ALA A 40 17.64 9.04 -2.00
C ALA A 40 17.27 10.52 -1.84
N LEU A 41 15.99 10.80 -1.54
CA LEU A 41 15.50 12.15 -1.28
C LEU A 41 16.18 12.80 -0.08
N HIS A 42 16.42 12.04 0.99
CA HIS A 42 17.14 12.54 2.15
C HIS A 42 18.56 12.99 1.79
N LEU A 43 19.30 12.20 1.00
CA LEU A 43 20.64 12.59 0.57
C LEU A 43 20.59 13.84 -0.32
N MET A 44 19.69 13.86 -1.31
CA MET A 44 19.56 14.98 -2.23
C MET A 44 19.12 16.28 -1.54
N ALA A 45 18.13 16.21 -0.64
CA ALA A 45 17.59 17.38 0.03
C ALA A 45 18.54 18.02 1.06
N ASN A 46 19.56 17.27 1.50
CA ASN A 46 20.58 17.74 2.45
C ASN A 46 21.95 17.92 1.79
N ASP A 47 22.04 17.88 0.45
CA ASP A 47 23.29 17.97 -0.31
C ASP A 47 24.37 16.99 0.20
N LEU A 48 23.96 15.80 0.62
CA LEU A 48 24.87 14.77 1.10
C LEU A 48 25.49 14.00 -0.07
N PRO A 49 26.76 13.59 0.03
CA PRO A 49 27.41 12.85 -1.03
C PRO A 49 26.78 11.47 -1.21
N PHE A 50 26.65 11.05 -2.46
CA PHE A 50 26.31 9.68 -2.80
C PHE A 50 27.51 8.74 -2.58
N PRO A 51 27.28 7.45 -2.26
CA PRO A 51 28.36 6.48 -2.20
C PRO A 51 29.09 6.34 -3.54
N ASP A 52 30.43 6.36 -3.52
CA ASP A 52 31.27 6.29 -4.74
C ASP A 52 31.04 5.01 -5.55
N ASP A 53 30.63 3.92 -4.90
CA ASP A 53 30.38 2.60 -5.48
C ASP A 53 28.88 2.33 -5.77
N LEU A 54 28.02 3.37 -5.71
CA LEU A 54 26.57 3.23 -5.92
C LEU A 54 26.23 2.65 -7.30
N CYS A 55 26.90 3.12 -8.35
CA CYS A 55 26.69 2.69 -9.74
C CYS A 55 27.55 1.47 -10.14
N MET A 56 28.43 0.97 -9.25
CA MET A 56 29.28 -0.18 -9.56
C MET A 56 28.50 -1.49 -9.55
N VAL A 57 28.82 -2.39 -10.48
CA VAL A 57 28.19 -3.71 -10.55
C VAL A 57 28.70 -4.61 -9.42
N HIS A 58 27.77 -5.15 -8.63
CA HIS A 58 28.05 -5.98 -7.46
C HIS A 58 27.75 -7.46 -7.72
N GLU A 59 28.34 -8.36 -6.92
CA GLU A 59 28.08 -9.81 -7.02
C GLU A 59 26.60 -10.17 -6.76
N THR A 60 25.93 -9.42 -5.89
CA THR A 60 24.52 -9.62 -5.54
C THR A 60 23.54 -9.13 -6.61
N ASP A 61 24.02 -8.41 -7.61
CA ASP A 61 23.16 -7.85 -8.65
C ASP A 61 22.64 -8.96 -9.55
N ASN A 62 21.32 -8.99 -9.72
CA ASN A 62 20.66 -9.77 -10.74
C ASN A 62 20.91 -9.16 -12.13
N LYS A 63 20.44 -9.86 -13.18
CA LYS A 63 20.63 -9.40 -14.57
C LYS A 63 20.09 -7.99 -14.80
N ASP A 64 18.88 -7.70 -14.32
CA ASP A 64 18.19 -6.43 -14.60
C ASP A 64 18.91 -5.24 -13.95
N ILE A 65 19.41 -5.40 -12.71
CA ILE A 65 20.21 -4.37 -12.03
C ILE A 65 21.54 -4.15 -12.76
N ARG A 66 22.21 -5.23 -13.21
CA ARG A 66 23.45 -5.10 -13.99
C ARG A 66 23.20 -4.35 -15.28
N ASP A 67 22.08 -4.60 -15.94
CA ASP A 67 21.72 -3.91 -17.18
C ASP A 67 21.41 -2.43 -16.91
N LEU A 68 20.71 -2.09 -15.83
CA LEU A 68 20.53 -0.70 -15.40
C LEU A 68 21.87 0.01 -15.17
N LYS A 69 22.79 -0.60 -14.43
CA LYS A 69 24.12 -0.02 -14.12
C LYS A 69 25.03 0.14 -15.34
N LYS A 70 24.80 -0.61 -16.43
CA LYS A 70 25.48 -0.36 -17.70
C LYS A 70 24.97 0.92 -18.38
N VAL A 71 23.71 1.26 -18.17
CA VAL A 71 23.09 2.47 -18.74
C VAL A 71 23.45 3.70 -17.91
N ILE A 72 23.35 3.56 -16.59
CA ILE A 72 23.66 4.57 -15.56
C ILE A 72 24.96 4.15 -14.86
N SER A 73 26.07 4.59 -15.43
CA SER A 73 27.43 4.31 -14.96
C SER A 73 27.90 5.28 -13.88
N SER A 74 27.25 6.44 -13.77
CA SER A 74 27.51 7.46 -12.76
C SER A 74 26.20 8.14 -12.34
N VAL A 75 26.17 8.76 -11.16
CA VAL A 75 25.00 9.55 -10.73
C VAL A 75 24.76 10.76 -11.65
N SER A 76 25.83 11.34 -12.22
CA SER A 76 25.70 12.40 -13.22
C SER A 76 25.01 11.95 -14.51
N ASP A 77 24.96 10.64 -14.81
CA ASP A 77 24.19 10.16 -15.96
C ASP A 77 22.69 10.40 -15.78
N LEU A 78 22.20 10.64 -14.55
CA LEU A 78 20.80 10.97 -14.30
C LEU A 78 20.38 12.34 -14.83
N THR A 79 21.33 13.22 -15.20
CA THR A 79 21.01 14.48 -15.89
C THR A 79 20.46 14.24 -17.31
N LEU A 80 20.40 12.98 -17.77
CA LEU A 80 19.86 12.63 -19.07
C LEU A 80 18.40 13.09 -19.25
N PHE A 81 17.61 13.17 -18.17
CA PHE A 81 16.21 13.57 -18.26
C PHE A 81 16.12 15.05 -18.63
N GLU A 82 16.84 15.90 -17.89
CA GLU A 82 16.95 17.33 -18.14
C GLU A 82 17.52 17.60 -19.54
N ASP A 83 18.58 16.88 -19.93
CA ASP A 83 19.21 17.00 -21.26
C ASP A 83 18.23 16.62 -22.37
N TYR A 84 17.37 15.62 -22.15
CA TYR A 84 16.38 15.16 -23.11
C TYR A 84 15.25 16.18 -23.28
N ASP A 85 14.77 16.75 -22.19
CA ASP A 85 13.73 17.78 -22.22
C ASP A 85 14.24 19.08 -22.85
N GLU A 86 15.45 19.53 -22.51
CA GLU A 86 16.08 20.70 -23.13
C GLU A 86 16.19 20.53 -24.64
N LEU A 87 16.53 19.32 -25.08
CA LEU A 87 16.70 19.01 -26.49
C LEU A 87 15.37 18.91 -27.25
N THR A 88 14.34 18.32 -26.64
CA THR A 88 13.07 18.01 -27.32
C THR A 88 12.03 19.13 -27.21
N THR A 89 12.06 19.90 -26.13
CA THR A 89 11.10 20.97 -25.84
C THR A 89 11.73 22.36 -25.90
N GLY A 90 13.07 22.45 -25.81
CA GLY A 90 13.79 23.72 -25.65
C GLY A 90 13.78 24.25 -24.22
N ILE A 91 13.16 23.54 -23.26
CA ILE A 91 13.08 23.91 -21.85
C ILE A 91 13.72 22.79 -21.04
N ARG A 92 14.65 23.17 -20.15
CA ARG A 92 15.27 22.24 -19.22
C ARG A 92 14.44 22.16 -17.94
N GLU A 93 13.56 21.18 -17.85
CA GLU A 93 12.78 20.92 -16.62
C GLU A 93 13.56 20.03 -15.64
N ASP A 94 13.24 20.13 -14.35
CA ASP A 94 13.79 19.30 -13.26
C ASP A 94 13.03 17.97 -13.20
N HIS A 95 13.73 16.82 -13.18
CA HIS A 95 13.12 15.49 -13.13
C HIS A 95 13.41 14.72 -11.84
N LEU A 96 13.40 15.42 -10.71
CA LEU A 96 13.63 14.86 -9.39
C LEU A 96 12.91 13.52 -9.11
N ALA A 97 11.62 13.39 -9.45
CA ALA A 97 10.88 12.15 -9.20
C ALA A 97 11.41 10.97 -10.01
N GLU A 98 11.76 11.16 -11.29
CA GLU A 98 12.38 10.14 -12.14
C GLU A 98 13.79 9.77 -11.65
N GLN A 99 14.60 10.75 -11.25
CA GLN A 99 15.92 10.51 -10.67
C GLN A 99 15.80 9.64 -9.40
N VAL A 100 14.85 9.96 -8.52
CA VAL A 100 14.58 9.20 -7.29
C VAL A 100 14.17 7.77 -7.59
N LEU A 101 13.35 7.52 -8.62
CA LEU A 101 12.96 6.16 -9.03
C LEU A 101 14.17 5.30 -9.41
N VAL A 102 15.12 5.87 -10.16
CA VAL A 102 16.36 5.16 -10.54
C VAL A 102 17.25 4.94 -9.32
N LEU A 103 17.45 5.99 -8.51
CA LEU A 103 18.26 5.92 -7.30
C LEU A 103 17.73 4.88 -6.30
N GLY A 104 16.41 4.70 -6.18
CA GLY A 104 15.83 3.67 -5.31
C GLY A 104 16.30 2.26 -5.65
N VAL A 105 16.40 1.93 -6.94
CA VAL A 105 16.91 0.63 -7.39
C VAL A 105 18.41 0.50 -7.09
N LEU A 106 19.18 1.55 -7.34
CA LEU A 106 20.63 1.55 -7.08
C LEU A 106 20.92 1.42 -5.58
N PHE A 107 20.19 2.14 -4.72
CA PHE A 107 20.32 2.03 -3.27
C PHE A 107 19.92 0.66 -2.74
N ARG A 108 18.85 0.04 -3.25
CA ARG A 108 18.51 -1.34 -2.87
C ARG A 108 19.71 -2.26 -3.08
N SER A 109 20.27 -2.25 -4.29
CA SER A 109 21.46 -3.03 -4.63
C SER A 109 22.65 -2.71 -3.73
N TRP A 110 22.91 -1.42 -3.52
CA TRP A 110 24.04 -0.95 -2.71
C TRP A 110 23.92 -1.37 -1.25
N PHE A 111 22.78 -1.15 -0.60
CA PHE A 111 22.56 -1.56 0.79
C PHE A 111 22.78 -3.06 0.98
N ILE A 112 22.24 -3.87 0.06
CA ILE A 112 22.42 -5.33 0.09
C ILE A 112 23.88 -5.73 -0.11
N HIS A 113 24.60 -5.05 -1.00
CA HIS A 113 26.02 -5.29 -1.19
C HIS A 113 26.83 -4.99 0.09
N ARG A 114 26.57 -3.84 0.71
CA ARG A 114 27.30 -3.37 1.92
C ARG A 114 27.17 -4.35 3.08
N VAL A 115 26.00 -4.97 3.24
CA VAL A 115 25.76 -5.90 4.36
C VAL A 115 26.27 -7.31 4.10
N ARG A 116 26.46 -7.73 2.84
CA ARG A 116 26.86 -9.10 2.47
C ARG A 116 28.10 -9.61 3.19
N LYS A 117 29.13 -8.76 3.31
CA LYS A 117 30.42 -9.14 3.93
C LYS A 117 30.50 -8.77 5.41
N ASN A 118 29.40 -8.33 6.01
CA ASN A 118 29.37 -7.94 7.41
C ASN A 118 29.09 -9.15 8.31
N GLU A 119 30.15 -9.82 8.76
CA GLU A 119 30.06 -11.01 9.62
C GLU A 119 29.27 -10.74 10.91
N LYS A 120 29.42 -9.54 11.48
CA LYS A 120 28.67 -9.13 12.67
C LYS A 120 27.16 -9.10 12.39
N MET A 121 26.75 -8.53 11.26
CA MET A 121 25.35 -8.54 10.85
C MET A 121 24.82 -9.94 10.60
N MET A 122 25.57 -10.77 9.87
CA MET A 122 25.21 -12.16 9.60
C MET A 122 24.99 -12.95 10.91
N ALA A 123 25.89 -12.81 11.87
CA ALA A 123 25.79 -13.47 13.18
C ALA A 123 24.62 -12.92 14.00
N MET A 124 24.41 -11.60 14.00
CA MET A 124 23.31 -10.93 14.69
C MET A 124 21.95 -11.40 14.19
N MET A 125 21.78 -11.45 12.86
CA MET A 125 20.55 -11.93 12.22
C MET A 125 20.29 -13.43 12.43
N PHE A 126 21.28 -14.19 12.92
CA PHE A 126 21.09 -15.62 13.18
C PHE A 126 20.37 -15.88 14.52
N ASN A 127 20.86 -15.33 15.64
CA ASN A 127 20.37 -15.71 16.98
C ASN A 127 20.31 -14.56 18.02
N ASP A 128 20.54 -13.30 17.63
CA ASP A 128 20.55 -12.21 18.60
C ASP A 128 19.13 -11.66 18.84
N ARG A 129 18.51 -12.13 19.93
CA ARG A 129 17.11 -11.84 20.32
C ARG A 129 16.90 -10.42 20.83
N ASP A 130 17.96 -9.70 21.17
CA ASP A 130 17.86 -8.33 21.70
C ASP A 130 17.78 -7.29 20.57
N ASN A 131 17.82 -7.71 19.30
CA ASN A 131 17.72 -6.83 18.15
C ASN A 131 16.31 -6.72 17.59
N VAL A 132 16.14 -5.69 16.77
CA VAL A 132 14.84 -5.28 16.21
C VAL A 132 14.29 -6.24 15.15
N ALA A 133 15.08 -7.21 14.68
CA ALA A 133 14.63 -8.22 13.73
C ALA A 133 14.43 -9.58 14.38
N LEU A 134 13.46 -10.33 13.85
CA LEU A 134 13.28 -11.76 14.13
C LEU A 134 14.49 -12.55 13.65
N PRO A 135 15.31 -13.14 14.54
CA PRO A 135 16.49 -13.88 14.11
C PRO A 135 16.10 -15.15 13.34
N PHE A 136 16.92 -15.53 12.36
CA PHE A 136 16.69 -16.71 11.52
C PHE A 136 16.46 -17.98 12.36
N TYR A 137 17.30 -18.23 13.38
CA TYR A 137 17.16 -19.43 14.19
C TYR A 137 15.86 -19.43 15.01
N TYR A 138 15.42 -18.27 15.49
CA TYR A 138 14.14 -18.15 16.18
C TYR A 138 12.96 -18.44 15.26
N LEU A 139 13.02 -17.99 14.00
CA LEU A 139 12.00 -18.34 12.99
C LEU A 139 11.99 -19.85 12.72
N VAL A 140 13.16 -20.49 12.60
CA VAL A 140 13.26 -21.94 12.41
C VAL A 140 12.65 -22.69 13.59
N GLN A 141 12.99 -22.31 14.83
CA GLN A 141 12.39 -22.90 16.03
C GLN A 141 10.87 -22.71 16.08
N SER A 142 10.41 -21.49 15.78
CA SER A 142 8.99 -21.15 15.79
C SER A 142 8.21 -21.87 14.70
N PHE A 143 8.81 -22.07 13.52
CA PHE A 143 8.21 -22.79 12.42
C PHE A 143 8.12 -24.29 12.70
N ASP A 144 9.18 -24.89 13.26
CA ASP A 144 9.22 -26.31 13.61
C ASP A 144 8.23 -26.64 14.74
N ALA A 145 8.25 -25.85 15.82
CA ALA A 145 7.36 -26.03 16.97
C ALA A 145 5.92 -25.51 16.75
N GLY A 146 5.74 -24.66 15.74
CA GLY A 146 4.51 -23.88 15.54
C GLY A 146 3.35 -24.69 14.98
N GLU A 147 2.15 -24.34 15.46
CA GLU A 147 0.90 -24.74 14.85
C GLU A 147 0.77 -24.18 13.42
N GLU A 148 -0.10 -24.78 12.61
CA GLU A 148 -0.26 -24.43 11.19
C GLU A 148 -0.47 -22.93 10.94
N TRP A 149 -1.24 -22.24 11.78
CA TRP A 149 -1.48 -20.80 11.62
C TRP A 149 -0.21 -19.95 11.78
N LEU A 150 0.73 -20.37 12.64
CA LEU A 150 2.00 -19.67 12.82
C LEU A 150 2.91 -19.90 11.62
N ARG A 151 2.88 -21.11 11.03
CA ARG A 151 3.59 -21.43 9.79
C ARG A 151 3.09 -20.58 8.62
N VAL A 152 1.76 -20.46 8.48
CA VAL A 152 1.12 -19.57 7.49
C VAL A 152 1.51 -18.12 7.73
N HIS A 153 1.46 -17.64 8.98
CA HIS A 153 1.86 -16.28 9.28
C HIS A 153 3.33 -16.01 8.93
N ILE A 154 4.25 -16.89 9.34
CA ILE A 154 5.68 -16.77 9.02
C ILE A 154 5.91 -16.81 7.50
N SER A 155 5.20 -17.68 6.77
CA SER A 155 5.38 -17.83 5.33
C SER A 155 4.89 -16.62 4.53
N GLU A 156 3.81 -15.99 4.97
CA GLU A 156 3.22 -14.83 4.32
C GLU A 156 3.96 -13.53 4.65
N THR A 157 4.47 -13.39 5.87
CA THR A 157 4.93 -12.10 6.42
C THR A 157 6.44 -11.94 6.55
N THR A 158 7.24 -12.99 6.37
CA THR A 158 8.70 -12.89 6.55
C THR A 158 9.48 -13.12 5.26
N ASN A 159 10.33 -12.16 4.91
CA ASN A 159 11.27 -12.32 3.79
C ASN A 159 12.32 -13.40 4.07
N LEU A 160 12.64 -13.65 5.35
CA LEU A 160 13.54 -14.72 5.77
C LEU A 160 13.00 -16.11 5.40
N TYR A 161 11.70 -16.36 5.60
CA TYR A 161 11.06 -17.59 5.13
C TYR A 161 11.08 -17.65 3.61
N LYS A 162 10.55 -16.62 2.93
CA LYS A 162 10.41 -16.62 1.46
C LYS A 162 11.75 -16.86 0.75
N ALA A 163 12.82 -16.25 1.23
CA ALA A 163 14.15 -16.45 0.69
C ALA A 163 14.72 -17.85 0.92
N ASN A 164 14.31 -18.52 2.00
CA ASN A 164 14.83 -19.81 2.43
C ASN A 164 13.76 -20.90 2.44
N GLN A 165 12.73 -20.75 1.61
CA GLN A 165 11.53 -21.58 1.65
C GLN A 165 11.88 -23.07 1.54
N ALA A 166 12.78 -23.45 0.63
CA ALA A 166 13.22 -24.83 0.47
C ALA A 166 13.84 -25.42 1.75
N TYR A 167 14.52 -24.60 2.56
CA TYR A 167 15.03 -25.03 3.87
C TYR A 167 13.88 -25.27 4.84
N PHE A 168 12.96 -24.31 5.00
CA PHE A 168 11.80 -24.45 5.90
C PHE A 168 10.85 -25.60 5.50
N ASP A 169 10.66 -25.79 4.20
CA ASP A 169 9.77 -26.82 3.66
C ASP A 169 10.42 -28.21 3.66
N SER A 170 11.73 -28.34 3.83
CA SER A 170 12.39 -29.65 4.08
C SER A 170 12.65 -29.91 5.56
N SER A 171 12.67 -28.84 6.35
CA SER A 171 13.00 -28.78 7.77
C SER A 171 12.05 -29.58 8.67
N HIS A 172 10.75 -29.58 8.36
CA HIS A 172 9.75 -30.31 9.17
C HIS A 172 9.90 -31.84 9.15
N LEU A 173 10.83 -32.38 8.36
CA LEU A 173 11.10 -33.81 8.24
C LEU A 173 12.18 -34.30 9.23
N LYS A 174 12.89 -33.41 9.93
CA LYS A 174 13.97 -33.75 10.88
C LYS A 174 14.02 -32.76 12.04
N GLN A 175 14.46 -33.21 13.22
CA GLN A 175 14.73 -32.30 14.33
C GLN A 175 15.88 -31.34 13.99
N ILE A 176 15.64 -30.03 14.03
CA ILE A 176 16.63 -29.03 13.68
C ILE A 176 17.39 -28.55 14.90
N THR A 177 18.70 -28.73 14.87
CA THR A 177 19.60 -28.20 15.90
C THR A 177 20.09 -26.81 15.53
N GLU A 178 20.50 -26.02 16.52
CA GLU A 178 21.14 -24.72 16.27
C GLU A 178 22.35 -24.85 15.33
N ASN A 179 23.19 -25.86 15.55
CA ASN A 179 24.39 -26.09 14.74
C ASN A 179 24.05 -26.36 13.26
N SER A 180 23.03 -27.18 13.00
CA SER A 180 22.57 -27.44 11.62
C SER A 180 21.97 -26.20 10.96
N ALA A 181 21.21 -25.40 11.70
CA ALA A 181 20.64 -24.15 11.20
C ALA A 181 21.74 -23.11 10.93
N ARG A 182 22.74 -23.01 11.82
CA ARG A 182 23.90 -22.13 11.67
C ARG A 182 24.73 -22.48 10.46
N ALA A 183 25.07 -23.76 10.30
CA ALA A 183 25.82 -24.23 9.14
C ALA A 183 25.10 -23.93 7.82
N PHE A 184 23.77 -24.10 7.77
CA PHE A 184 22.97 -23.69 6.61
C PHE A 184 23.00 -22.17 6.41
N TRP A 185 22.77 -21.39 7.47
CA TRP A 185 22.72 -19.93 7.42
C TRP A 185 24.00 -19.31 6.87
N GLU A 186 25.16 -19.73 7.40
CA GLU A 186 26.48 -19.23 7.01
C GLU A 186 26.85 -19.65 5.58
N LYS A 187 26.46 -20.86 5.17
CA LYS A 187 26.82 -21.40 3.86
C LYS A 187 25.93 -20.87 2.73
N GLU A 188 24.62 -20.79 2.96
CA GLU A 188 23.62 -20.53 1.91
C GLU A 188 22.52 -19.57 2.37
N GLY A 189 22.03 -19.72 3.60
CA GLY A 189 20.80 -19.05 4.04
C GLY A 189 20.87 -17.52 4.04
N TYR A 190 21.98 -16.95 4.52
CA TYR A 190 22.18 -15.50 4.49
C TYR A 190 22.31 -14.98 3.06
N GLY A 191 23.05 -15.68 2.21
CA GLY A 191 23.20 -15.35 0.79
C GLY A 191 21.88 -15.41 0.02
N ASN A 192 21.01 -16.37 0.34
CA ASN A 192 19.66 -16.46 -0.22
C ASN A 192 18.80 -15.26 0.19
N TYR A 193 18.80 -14.94 1.48
CA TYR A 193 18.06 -13.80 2.02
C TYR A 193 18.45 -12.49 1.36
N LEU A 194 19.75 -12.19 1.26
CA LEU A 194 20.23 -10.98 0.60
C LEU A 194 19.88 -10.93 -0.89
N ARG A 195 20.00 -12.05 -1.61
CA ARG A 195 19.59 -12.12 -3.02
C ARG A 195 18.09 -11.90 -3.19
N TYR A 196 17.27 -12.39 -2.27
CA TYR A 196 15.83 -12.19 -2.29
C TYR A 196 15.47 -10.71 -2.08
N LEU A 197 16.03 -10.04 -1.07
CA LEU A 197 15.79 -8.61 -0.83
C LEU A 197 16.25 -7.71 -1.99
N ASN A 198 17.23 -8.14 -2.78
CA ASN A 198 17.72 -7.41 -3.95
C ASN A 198 16.82 -7.55 -5.19
N GLN A 199 15.75 -8.35 -5.13
CA GLN A 199 14.80 -8.45 -6.24
C GLN A 199 13.91 -7.20 -6.26
N SER A 200 13.50 -6.80 -7.47
CA SER A 200 12.43 -5.81 -7.59
C SER A 200 11.15 -6.39 -6.98
N ARG A 201 10.32 -5.53 -6.38
CA ARG A 201 9.03 -5.88 -5.76
C ARG A 201 9.08 -6.77 -4.51
N VAL A 202 10.25 -6.95 -3.91
CA VAL A 202 10.36 -7.58 -2.58
C VAL A 202 10.26 -6.51 -1.53
N LYS A 203 9.06 -6.30 -0.99
CA LYS A 203 8.83 -5.31 0.07
C LYS A 203 9.83 -5.43 1.22
N ILE A 204 10.43 -4.32 1.60
CA ILE A 204 11.37 -4.23 2.73
C ILE A 204 10.59 -3.77 3.96
N PHE A 205 10.67 -4.56 5.03
CA PHE A 205 10.00 -4.29 6.29
C PHE A 205 10.84 -3.36 7.18
N VAL A 206 10.18 -2.74 8.17
CA VAL A 206 10.81 -1.79 9.09
C VAL A 206 12.06 -2.36 9.79
N HIS A 207 12.01 -3.62 10.23
CA HIS A 207 13.14 -4.24 10.91
C HIS A 207 14.37 -4.42 9.99
N GLU A 208 14.14 -4.64 8.69
CA GLU A 208 15.20 -4.78 7.69
C GLU A 208 15.81 -3.42 7.39
N VAL A 209 14.98 -2.38 7.29
CA VAL A 209 15.41 -0.98 7.19
C VAL A 209 16.28 -0.59 8.38
N GLU A 210 15.84 -0.86 9.60
CA GLU A 210 16.58 -0.52 10.81
C GLU A 210 17.96 -1.17 10.85
N ILE A 211 18.04 -2.44 10.46
CA ILE A 211 19.32 -3.15 10.33
C ILE A 211 20.20 -2.45 9.29
N MET A 212 19.67 -2.19 8.09
CA MET A 212 20.41 -1.52 7.02
C MET A 212 20.96 -0.16 7.46
N LEU A 213 20.16 0.64 8.16
CA LEU A 213 20.57 1.96 8.65
C LEU A 213 21.63 1.86 9.75
N ARG A 214 21.42 1.01 10.76
CA ARG A 214 22.37 0.83 11.87
C ARG A 214 23.75 0.35 11.39
N PHE A 215 23.80 -0.62 10.49
CA PHE A 215 25.07 -1.15 10.00
C PHE A 215 25.81 -0.22 9.05
N ASN A 216 25.10 0.70 8.40
CA ASN A 216 25.71 1.76 7.62
C ASN A 216 25.93 3.05 8.42
N GLN A 217 25.68 3.03 9.74
CA GLN A 217 25.85 4.17 10.65
C GLN A 217 25.10 5.43 10.20
N ILE A 218 23.90 5.24 9.64
CA ILE A 218 23.05 6.34 9.18
C ILE A 218 22.17 6.78 10.37
N PRO A 219 22.22 8.06 10.82
CA PRO A 219 21.34 8.55 11.87
C PRO A 219 19.89 8.57 11.40
N TYR A 220 18.98 8.04 12.21
CA TYR A 220 17.57 7.95 11.83
C TYR A 220 16.61 8.05 13.03
N ILE A 221 15.37 8.44 12.72
CA ILE A 221 14.22 8.33 13.61
C ILE A 221 13.04 7.80 12.80
N ILE A 222 12.45 6.69 13.26
CA ILE A 222 11.25 6.10 12.65
C ILE A 222 10.09 6.30 13.62
N TYR A 223 9.02 6.95 13.15
CA TYR A 223 7.79 7.19 13.91
C TYR A 223 6.67 6.24 13.47
N ASP A 224 5.83 5.81 14.41
CA ASP A 224 4.50 5.29 14.13
C ASP A 224 3.63 6.47 13.66
N LYS A 225 3.22 6.47 12.38
CA LYS A 225 2.47 7.57 11.77
C LYS A 225 1.15 7.84 12.50
N ILE A 226 0.52 6.81 13.06
CA ILE A 226 -0.78 6.91 13.72
C ILE A 226 -0.61 7.37 15.16
N LYS A 227 0.27 6.70 15.92
CA LYS A 227 0.47 6.99 17.34
C LYS A 227 1.30 8.24 17.56
N THR A 228 2.01 8.71 16.54
CA THR A 228 2.95 9.84 16.60
C THR A 228 4.04 9.65 17.64
N THR A 229 4.41 8.38 17.88
CA THR A 229 5.46 7.98 18.83
C THR A 229 6.69 7.50 18.08
N VAL A 230 7.87 7.69 18.65
CA VAL A 230 9.11 7.08 18.15
C VAL A 230 9.01 5.57 18.28
N SER A 231 9.11 4.87 17.15
CA SER A 231 9.16 3.42 17.08
C SER A 231 10.60 2.91 17.21
N SER A 232 11.56 3.59 16.59
CA SER A 232 12.98 3.28 16.67
C SER A 232 13.82 4.51 16.33
N GLU A 233 15.00 4.61 16.94
CA GLU A 233 15.95 5.70 16.68
C GLU A 233 17.40 5.22 16.81
N TYR A 234 18.27 5.83 16.02
CA TYR A 234 19.72 5.75 16.16
C TYR A 234 20.28 7.15 15.98
N LYS A 235 20.85 7.70 17.05
CA LYS A 235 21.32 9.08 17.11
C LYS A 235 22.83 9.14 17.00
N THR A 236 23.30 9.82 15.97
CA THR A 236 24.69 10.26 15.79
C THR A 236 24.70 11.69 15.29
N ASP A 237 25.88 12.32 15.18
CA ASP A 237 25.97 13.65 14.60
C ASP A 237 25.58 13.63 13.11
N GLY A 238 24.91 14.70 12.65
CA GLY A 238 24.49 14.87 11.26
C GLY A 238 22.96 15.03 11.04
N PRO A 239 22.54 15.30 9.80
CA PRO A 239 21.12 15.35 9.46
C PRO A 239 20.49 13.97 9.63
N HIS A 240 19.40 13.89 10.39
CA HIS A 240 18.72 12.62 10.65
C HIS A 240 17.76 12.27 9.52
N LEU A 241 17.74 11.01 9.12
CA LEU A 241 16.69 10.45 8.29
C LEU A 241 15.44 10.24 9.14
N GLU A 242 14.48 11.17 9.06
CA GLU A 242 13.21 11.08 9.79
C GLU A 242 12.11 10.46 8.91
N LEU A 243 11.60 9.30 9.31
CA LEU A 243 10.59 8.54 8.57
C LEU A 243 9.33 8.34 9.43
N ALA A 244 8.16 8.38 8.82
CA ALA A 244 6.93 7.88 9.43
C ALA A 244 6.47 6.60 8.70
N ILE A 245 5.98 5.62 9.44
CA ILE A 245 5.45 4.37 8.88
C ILE A 245 4.01 4.18 9.33
N HIS A 246 3.14 3.84 8.37
CA HIS A 246 1.79 3.40 8.70
C HIS A 246 1.80 1.88 8.99
N PRO A 247 1.43 1.41 10.21
CA PRO A 247 1.56 0.01 10.59
C PRO A 247 0.68 -0.96 9.78
N GLY A 248 -0.36 -0.45 9.11
CA GLY A 248 -1.26 -1.27 8.28
C GLY A 248 -0.77 -1.51 6.84
N TYR A 249 0.08 -0.64 6.30
CA TYR A 249 0.49 -0.71 4.88
C TYR A 249 2.01 -0.78 4.72
N GLU A 250 2.77 -0.60 5.80
CA GLU A 250 4.23 -0.59 5.86
C GLU A 250 4.86 0.25 4.74
N HIS A 251 4.21 1.38 4.48
CA HIS A 251 4.66 2.41 3.55
C HIS A 251 5.43 3.48 4.31
N PHE A 252 6.53 3.95 3.72
CA PHE A 252 7.41 4.94 4.31
C PHE A 252 7.08 6.34 3.80
N TYR A 253 6.94 7.26 4.74
CA TYR A 253 6.78 8.69 4.49
C TYR A 253 8.04 9.41 4.98
N LEU A 254 8.51 10.40 4.25
CA LEU A 254 9.68 11.20 4.64
C LEU A 254 9.22 12.46 5.37
N ILE A 255 9.70 12.67 6.59
CA ILE A 255 9.32 13.86 7.38
C ILE A 255 10.21 15.04 6.96
N PRO A 256 9.64 16.14 6.43
CA PRO A 256 10.43 17.32 6.10
C PRO A 256 10.94 18.03 7.36
N ASN A 257 12.03 18.76 7.21
CA ASN A 257 12.49 19.76 8.16
C ASN A 257 12.56 21.13 7.46
N GLU A 258 12.94 22.17 8.20
CA GLU A 258 12.99 23.54 7.67
C GLU A 258 13.90 23.69 6.44
N MET A 259 14.96 22.88 6.33
CA MET A 259 15.90 22.91 5.20
C MET A 259 15.38 22.10 4.00
N THR A 260 14.67 21.00 4.24
CA THR A 260 14.27 20.06 3.18
C THR A 260 12.86 20.30 2.63
N ALA A 261 12.02 21.11 3.30
CA ALA A 261 10.60 21.30 2.96
C ALA A 261 10.39 21.72 1.49
N THR A 262 11.00 22.83 1.04
CA THR A 262 10.86 23.33 -0.33
C THR A 262 11.34 22.33 -1.38
N PHE A 263 12.42 21.59 -1.09
CA PHE A 263 12.91 20.55 -1.98
C PHE A 263 11.90 19.42 -2.14
N LEU A 264 11.33 18.95 -1.01
CA LEU A 264 10.39 17.85 -0.99
C LEU A 264 9.00 18.23 -1.53
N GLU A 265 8.60 19.50 -1.46
CA GLU A 265 7.41 20.02 -2.15
C GLU A 265 7.51 19.85 -3.67
N ARG A 266 8.69 20.12 -4.26
CA ARG A 266 8.92 19.89 -5.71
C ARG A 266 8.77 18.42 -6.07
N TYR A 267 9.37 17.53 -5.28
CA TYR A 267 9.18 16.08 -5.44
C TYR A 267 7.70 15.69 -5.35
N THR A 268 6.98 16.21 -4.35
CA THR A 268 5.56 15.90 -4.13
C THR A 268 4.72 16.28 -5.34
N ALA A 269 4.95 17.47 -5.91
CA ALA A 269 4.23 17.93 -7.09
C ALA A 269 4.47 17.02 -8.31
N GLN A 270 5.72 16.61 -8.56
CA GLN A 270 6.05 15.69 -9.66
C GLN A 270 5.49 14.29 -9.42
N HIS A 271 5.58 13.79 -8.18
CA HIS A 271 5.02 12.49 -7.81
C HIS A 271 3.49 12.46 -7.98
N GLN A 272 2.78 13.48 -7.50
CA GLN A 272 1.32 13.59 -7.69
C GLN A 272 0.93 13.67 -9.17
N ARG A 273 1.69 14.41 -9.98
CA ARG A 273 1.50 14.43 -11.44
C ARG A 273 1.64 13.03 -12.03
N SER A 274 2.71 12.31 -11.68
CA SER A 274 2.95 10.94 -12.15
C SER A 274 1.81 9.99 -11.77
N LEU A 275 1.22 10.10 -10.57
CA LEU A 275 0.08 9.29 -10.15
C LEU A 275 -1.19 9.60 -10.95
N LYS A 276 -1.45 10.88 -11.24
CA LYS A 276 -2.57 11.31 -12.06
C LYS A 276 -2.45 10.75 -13.48
N GLU A 277 -1.31 10.98 -14.14
CA GLU A 277 -1.05 10.50 -15.50
C GLU A 277 -1.08 8.98 -15.58
N ARG A 278 -0.54 8.29 -14.57
CA ARG A 278 -0.61 6.82 -14.46
C ARG A 278 -2.05 6.35 -14.40
N THR A 279 -2.88 6.98 -13.58
CA THR A 279 -4.30 6.62 -13.44
C THR A 279 -5.06 6.84 -14.76
N GLU A 280 -4.82 7.97 -15.43
CA GLU A 280 -5.41 8.27 -16.74
C GLU A 280 -5.03 7.20 -17.78
N VAL A 281 -3.73 6.90 -17.94
CA VAL A 281 -3.28 5.89 -18.91
C VAL A 281 -3.80 4.49 -18.57
N LEU A 282 -3.81 4.11 -17.29
CA LEU A 282 -4.29 2.79 -16.87
C LEU A 282 -5.81 2.61 -17.04
N SER A 283 -6.57 3.71 -17.04
CA SER A 283 -8.03 3.71 -17.23
C SER A 283 -8.48 3.53 -18.70
N LEU A 284 -7.56 3.66 -19.66
CA LEU A 284 -7.88 3.54 -21.09
C LEU A 284 -7.88 2.07 -21.52
N ASP A 285 -9.08 1.53 -21.75
CA ASP A 285 -9.28 0.16 -22.23
C ASP A 285 -8.98 0.00 -23.73
N GLY A 286 -8.45 -1.17 -24.10
CA GLY A 286 -8.18 -1.54 -25.50
C GLY A 286 -7.01 -0.81 -26.18
N GLN A 287 -6.45 0.23 -25.55
CA GLN A 287 -5.27 0.94 -26.06
C GLN A 287 -3.97 0.32 -25.57
N ASN A 288 -2.91 0.52 -26.36
CA ASN A 288 -1.57 0.12 -25.95
C ASN A 288 -1.03 1.11 -24.91
N LYS A 289 -1.28 0.82 -23.62
CA LYS A 289 -0.88 1.64 -22.46
C LYS A 289 0.62 1.99 -22.46
N TRP A 290 1.46 1.07 -22.96
CA TRP A 290 2.89 1.30 -23.11
C TRP A 290 3.21 2.43 -24.09
N VAL A 291 2.55 2.45 -25.26
CA VAL A 291 2.73 3.53 -26.26
C VAL A 291 2.21 4.86 -25.71
N LEU A 292 1.11 4.86 -24.96
CA LEU A 292 0.58 6.06 -24.32
C LEU A 292 1.54 6.61 -23.28
N ALA A 293 2.11 5.75 -22.44
CA ALA A 293 3.08 6.15 -21.42
C ALA A 293 4.35 6.79 -22.00
N LYS A 294 4.74 6.44 -23.23
CA LYS A 294 5.88 7.11 -23.91
C LYS A 294 5.61 8.55 -24.32
N LYS A 295 4.33 8.96 -24.38
CA LYS A 295 3.91 10.33 -24.70
C LYS A 295 3.74 11.20 -23.46
N SER A 296 3.83 10.61 -22.27
CA SER A 296 3.72 11.32 -21.01
C SER A 296 4.95 12.21 -20.80
N PRO A 297 4.77 13.43 -20.23
CA PRO A 297 5.88 14.25 -19.76
C PRO A 297 6.71 13.57 -18.66
N PHE A 298 6.09 12.70 -17.85
CA PHE A 298 6.80 11.89 -16.86
C PHE A 298 7.53 10.73 -17.56
N LEU A 299 8.82 10.91 -17.84
CA LEU A 299 9.57 10.10 -18.81
C LEU A 299 9.66 8.61 -18.46
N LEU A 300 9.47 8.27 -17.18
CA LEU A 300 9.47 6.91 -16.64
C LEU A 300 8.07 6.38 -16.29
N LEU A 301 6.98 6.94 -16.84
CA LEU A 301 5.62 6.61 -16.45
C LEU A 301 5.32 5.11 -16.52
N ALA A 302 5.73 4.45 -17.60
CA ALA A 302 5.52 3.02 -17.76
C ALA A 302 6.20 2.16 -16.69
N ALA A 303 7.34 2.61 -16.13
CA ALA A 303 8.02 1.90 -15.05
C ALA A 303 7.25 1.93 -13.72
N THR A 304 6.19 2.73 -13.63
CA THR A 304 5.30 2.80 -12.45
C THR A 304 4.09 1.86 -12.57
N PHE A 305 3.92 1.18 -13.71
CA PHE A 305 2.75 0.34 -13.96
C PHE A 305 2.83 -1.01 -13.24
N PRO A 306 1.66 -1.61 -12.89
CA PRO A 306 1.59 -3.02 -12.52
C PRO A 306 2.12 -3.92 -13.65
N GLU A 307 2.65 -5.10 -13.31
CA GLU A 307 3.23 -6.01 -14.34
C GLU A 307 2.18 -6.49 -15.34
N VAL A 308 0.94 -6.65 -14.88
CA VAL A 308 -0.19 -7.08 -15.73
C VAL A 308 -0.50 -6.06 -16.84
N ASP A 309 -0.07 -4.82 -16.69
CA ASP A 309 -0.25 -3.74 -17.67
C ASP A 309 1.01 -3.51 -18.53
N LEU A 310 2.09 -4.27 -18.29
CA LEU A 310 3.32 -4.20 -19.06
C LEU A 310 3.33 -5.22 -20.22
N PRO A 311 4.17 -5.03 -21.24
CA PRO A 311 4.37 -6.05 -22.27
C PRO A 311 4.75 -7.41 -21.68
N SER A 312 4.24 -8.49 -22.27
CA SER A 312 4.47 -9.85 -21.78
C SER A 312 5.95 -10.14 -21.55
N GLY A 313 6.27 -10.66 -20.37
CA GLY A 313 7.64 -10.99 -19.96
C GLY A 313 8.50 -9.81 -19.50
N LYS A 314 7.97 -8.59 -19.47
CA LYS A 314 8.69 -7.42 -18.93
C LYS A 314 8.25 -7.10 -17.52
N ASN A 315 9.23 -6.80 -16.68
CA ASN A 315 9.00 -6.20 -15.36
C ASN A 315 9.30 -4.69 -15.41
N PRO A 316 8.91 -3.92 -14.38
CA PRO A 316 9.06 -2.47 -14.40
C PRO A 316 10.52 -1.99 -14.47
N LEU A 317 11.46 -2.77 -13.92
CA LEU A 317 12.89 -2.45 -13.97
C LEU A 317 13.45 -2.64 -15.39
N THR A 318 13.06 -3.71 -16.07
CA THR A 318 13.41 -3.91 -17.49
C THR A 318 12.88 -2.75 -18.33
N VAL A 319 11.62 -2.37 -18.11
CA VAL A 319 10.97 -1.23 -18.78
C VAL A 319 11.71 0.09 -18.51
N MET A 320 12.08 0.36 -17.26
CA MET A 320 12.87 1.54 -16.89
C MET A 320 14.21 1.56 -17.64
N THR A 321 14.91 0.42 -17.65
CA THR A 321 16.23 0.28 -18.29
C THR A 321 16.15 0.52 -19.80
N GLU A 322 15.19 -0.09 -20.48
CA GLU A 322 14.95 0.13 -21.90
C GLU A 322 14.63 1.60 -22.21
N ARG A 323 13.77 2.23 -21.39
CA ARG A 323 13.44 3.64 -21.57
C ARG A 323 14.67 4.53 -21.41
N LEU A 324 15.52 4.28 -20.41
CA LEU A 324 16.77 5.03 -20.24
C LEU A 324 17.72 4.85 -21.43
N GLN A 325 17.80 3.63 -22.00
CA GLN A 325 18.57 3.38 -23.22
C GLN A 325 18.02 4.13 -24.43
N GLU A 326 16.70 4.18 -24.59
CA GLU A 326 16.04 4.95 -25.65
C GLU A 326 16.36 6.43 -25.54
N LEU A 327 16.23 7.02 -24.34
CA LEU A 327 16.54 8.44 -24.10
C LEU A 327 18.00 8.75 -24.42
N LYS A 328 18.93 7.93 -23.93
CA LYS A 328 20.38 8.07 -24.18
C LYS A 328 20.72 7.98 -25.67
N SER A 329 20.09 7.05 -26.39
CA SER A 329 20.28 6.88 -27.83
C SER A 329 19.70 8.04 -28.63
N GLY A 330 18.54 8.56 -28.22
CA GLY A 330 17.92 9.74 -28.84
C GLY A 330 18.78 11.00 -28.72
N LEU A 331 19.38 11.22 -27.54
CA LEU A 331 20.35 12.31 -27.32
C LEU A 331 21.57 12.18 -28.25
N ALA A 332 22.09 10.97 -28.43
CA ALA A 332 23.27 10.73 -29.27
C ALA A 332 23.00 11.03 -30.75
N LEU A 333 21.86 10.59 -31.29
CA LEU A 333 21.48 10.81 -32.70
C LEU A 333 21.34 12.30 -33.02
N GLN A 334 20.62 13.06 -32.19
CA GLN A 334 20.42 14.48 -32.46
C GLN A 334 21.70 15.32 -32.31
N ARG A 335 22.64 14.91 -31.45
CA ARG A 335 23.95 15.56 -31.36
C ARG A 335 24.77 15.36 -32.64
N GLN A 336 24.62 14.21 -33.32
CA GLN A 336 25.25 13.96 -34.61
C GLN A 336 24.64 14.84 -35.71
N ASP A 337 23.31 14.91 -35.81
CA ASP A 337 22.61 15.73 -36.82
C ASP A 337 22.97 17.23 -36.72
N LYS A 338 23.13 17.76 -35.50
CA LYS A 338 23.57 19.16 -35.29
C LYS A 338 25.03 19.39 -35.67
N SER A 339 25.88 18.38 -35.59
CA SER A 339 27.31 18.50 -35.92
C SER A 339 27.59 18.49 -37.42
N GLU A 340 26.72 17.88 -38.23
CA GLU A 340 26.88 17.83 -39.70
C GLU A 340 26.28 19.06 -40.43
N GLY A 341 25.63 19.97 -39.72
CA GLY A 341 24.94 21.15 -40.27
C GLY A 341 25.78 22.39 -40.57
N PHE A 342 27.11 22.35 -40.46
CA PHE A 342 27.97 23.50 -40.82
C PHE A 342 28.49 23.38 -42.26
N PRO A 343 28.09 24.27 -43.20
CA PRO A 343 28.66 24.26 -44.53
C PRO A 343 30.05 24.87 -44.47
N PHE A 344 31.06 24.03 -44.70
CA PHE A 344 32.39 24.48 -45.09
C PHE A 344 32.26 25.18 -46.46
N SER A 345 32.11 26.51 -46.41
CA SER A 345 32.31 27.37 -47.56
C SER A 345 33.80 27.38 -47.89
N GLY A 346 34.14 26.83 -49.06
CA GLY A 346 35.33 27.23 -49.79
C GLY A 346 36.36 26.14 -50.08
N SER A 347 36.06 25.25 -51.04
CA SER A 347 36.99 25.02 -52.16
C SER A 347 36.34 24.15 -53.24
N LYS A 348 36.24 24.71 -54.44
CA LYS A 348 35.90 24.00 -55.67
C LYS A 348 36.87 22.83 -55.88
N SER A 349 36.37 21.62 -56.10
CA SER A 349 37.06 20.62 -56.91
C SER A 349 36.07 19.62 -57.50
N LEU A 350 36.43 19.17 -58.70
CA LEU A 350 35.68 18.47 -59.72
C LEU A 350 35.27 17.02 -59.34
N MET A 351 34.08 16.66 -59.84
CA MET A 351 33.61 15.35 -60.35
C MET A 351 34.31 14.05 -59.91
N SER A 352 33.53 13.10 -59.41
CA SER A 352 33.34 11.80 -60.09
C SER A 352 32.12 11.07 -59.52
N THR A 353 31.22 10.68 -60.42
CA THR A 353 30.03 9.86 -60.22
C THR A 353 30.39 8.38 -60.09
N VAL A 354 29.99 7.73 -59.01
CA VAL A 354 29.71 6.28 -59.00
C VAL A 354 28.48 6.01 -58.14
N ASP A 355 27.48 5.43 -58.78
CA ASP A 355 26.24 4.92 -58.22
C ASP A 355 26.47 3.89 -57.11
N LEU A 356 25.68 3.99 -56.02
CA LEU A 356 25.27 2.81 -55.24
C LEU A 356 23.91 3.08 -54.61
N ASN A 357 22.92 2.47 -55.25
CA ASN A 357 21.52 2.41 -54.88
C ASN A 357 21.33 1.36 -53.77
N VAL A 358 20.99 1.79 -52.55
CA VAL A 358 20.42 0.92 -51.51
C VAL A 358 19.25 1.66 -50.86
N ASN A 359 18.04 1.33 -51.33
CA ASN A 359 16.80 1.69 -50.66
C ASN A 359 16.69 0.90 -49.35
N THR A 360 16.86 1.55 -48.21
CA THR A 360 16.28 1.11 -46.95
C THR A 360 15.75 2.32 -46.21
N THR A 361 14.47 2.62 -46.46
CA THR A 361 13.72 3.66 -45.77
C THR A 361 13.49 3.24 -44.32
N ILE A 362 14.39 3.63 -43.42
CA ILE A 362 14.11 3.69 -41.99
C ILE A 362 13.59 5.10 -41.74
N VAL A 363 12.28 5.26 -41.54
CA VAL A 363 11.69 6.52 -41.07
C VAL A 363 11.87 6.56 -39.56
N PRO A 364 12.65 7.50 -38.99
CA PRO A 364 12.65 7.72 -37.55
C PRO A 364 11.34 8.43 -37.18
N MET A 365 10.41 7.73 -36.53
CA MET A 365 9.29 8.39 -35.87
C MET A 365 9.82 9.13 -34.64
N VAL A 366 10.22 10.38 -34.83
CA VAL A 366 10.38 11.34 -33.75
C VAL A 366 8.98 11.68 -33.25
N VAL A 367 8.55 11.00 -32.18
CA VAL A 367 7.31 11.33 -31.48
C VAL A 367 7.61 12.54 -30.59
N HIS A 368 7.25 13.73 -31.06
CA HIS A 368 7.23 14.92 -30.23
C HIS A 368 6.16 14.78 -29.13
N PRO A 369 6.43 15.22 -27.88
CA PRO A 369 5.36 15.39 -26.90
C PRO A 369 4.48 16.55 -27.38
N LEU A 370 3.30 16.24 -27.92
CA LEU A 370 2.29 17.22 -28.27
C LEU A 370 1.15 17.15 -27.26
N ASN A 371 0.85 18.31 -26.65
CA ASN A 371 -0.30 18.74 -25.86
C ASN A 371 -0.86 17.79 -24.77
N PRO A 372 -1.35 18.34 -23.65
CA PRO A 372 -1.99 17.54 -22.60
C PRO A 372 -3.12 16.67 -23.17
N LEU A 373 -3.28 15.44 -22.66
CA LEU A 373 -4.26 14.44 -23.09
C LEU A 373 -5.74 14.92 -23.09
N SER A 374 -6.01 16.10 -22.55
CA SER A 374 -7.32 16.75 -22.48
C SER A 374 -7.93 17.10 -23.85
N ASP A 375 -7.18 17.10 -24.95
CA ASP A 375 -7.68 17.51 -26.28
C ASP A 375 -8.29 16.38 -27.13
N LEU A 376 -8.37 15.14 -26.62
CA LEU A 376 -9.00 14.00 -27.30
C LEU A 376 -10.47 13.84 -26.90
N THR A 377 -11.32 14.82 -27.23
CA THR A 377 -12.79 14.63 -27.24
C THR A 377 -13.33 14.71 -28.66
N MET A 378 -13.90 13.61 -29.15
CA MET A 378 -14.61 13.58 -30.43
C MET A 378 -15.87 14.44 -30.38
N THR A 379 -15.94 15.40 -31.30
CA THR A 379 -17.16 16.07 -31.74
C THR A 379 -18.18 15.07 -32.29
N VAL A 380 -19.32 14.93 -31.63
CA VAL A 380 -20.55 14.39 -32.23
C VAL A 380 -21.54 15.55 -32.32
N GLY A 381 -22.03 15.77 -33.53
CA GLY A 381 -22.86 16.89 -33.92
C GLY A 381 -24.17 17.00 -33.16
N ALA A 382 -24.58 18.25 -32.98
CA ALA A 382 -25.87 18.65 -32.45
C ALA A 382 -27.00 18.24 -33.40
N ASP A 383 -28.13 17.81 -32.82
CA ASP A 383 -29.45 18.26 -33.24
C ASP A 383 -30.37 18.30 -32.02
N SER A 384 -30.96 19.48 -31.79
CA SER A 384 -32.04 19.79 -30.86
C SER A 384 -33.30 20.06 -31.69
N PRO A 385 -34.53 19.86 -31.16
CA PRO A 385 -35.16 21.00 -30.49
C PRO A 385 -36.15 20.69 -29.33
N SER A 386 -36.20 21.67 -28.42
CA SER A 386 -37.36 22.23 -27.69
C SER A 386 -38.31 21.32 -26.88
N ALA A 387 -38.41 21.57 -25.57
CA ALA A 387 -39.37 22.51 -24.97
C ALA A 387 -39.49 22.30 -23.44
N ILE A 388 -39.45 23.42 -22.71
CA ILE A 388 -39.84 23.60 -21.28
C ILE A 388 -41.41 23.57 -21.26
N PRO A 389 -42.18 23.36 -20.15
CA PRO A 389 -41.81 23.75 -18.79
C PRO A 389 -42.40 22.98 -17.58
N ASP A 390 -42.03 23.51 -16.41
CA ASP A 390 -42.77 23.57 -15.15
C ASP A 390 -42.34 22.70 -13.96
N THR A 391 -41.87 23.43 -12.95
CA THR A 391 -41.81 23.10 -11.53
C THR A 391 -43.23 22.92 -10.98
N PRO A 392 -43.44 22.08 -9.96
CA PRO A 392 -43.85 22.69 -8.69
C PRO A 392 -43.32 22.00 -7.42
N GLN A 393 -42.93 22.87 -6.48
CA GLN A 393 -43.29 22.87 -5.05
C GLN A 393 -43.42 21.53 -4.32
N SER A 394 -42.43 21.27 -3.46
CA SER A 394 -42.50 20.35 -2.33
C SER A 394 -43.42 20.88 -1.21
N ALA A 395 -44.43 20.08 -0.86
CA ALA A 395 -45.25 20.19 0.34
C ALA A 395 -44.73 19.24 1.45
N PRO A 396 -45.09 19.46 2.73
CA PRO A 396 -44.36 18.89 3.87
C PRO A 396 -44.81 17.46 4.19
N ILE A 397 -43.85 16.57 4.45
CA ILE A 397 -44.13 15.21 4.92
C ILE A 397 -44.41 15.25 6.42
N ALA A 398 -45.63 14.83 6.77
CA ALA A 398 -46.09 14.59 8.12
C ALA A 398 -45.33 13.42 8.77
N THR A 399 -44.97 13.62 10.03
CA THR A 399 -44.33 12.64 10.91
C THR A 399 -45.36 11.59 11.33
N LEU A 400 -45.14 10.32 10.96
CA LEU A 400 -45.87 9.17 11.51
C LEU A 400 -44.90 8.35 12.36
N SER A 401 -44.98 8.58 13.68
CA SER A 401 -44.35 7.73 14.70
C SER A 401 -45.07 6.39 14.76
N THR A 402 -44.41 5.32 14.33
CA THR A 402 -44.77 3.95 14.70
C THR A 402 -43.94 3.53 15.91
N VAL A 403 -44.64 3.38 17.03
CA VAL A 403 -44.13 2.86 18.30
C VAL A 403 -43.82 1.37 18.13
N VAL A 404 -42.54 1.03 18.04
CA VAL A 404 -42.06 -0.34 18.21
C VAL A 404 -41.70 -0.52 19.69
N LYS A 405 -42.31 -1.51 20.34
CA LYS A 405 -42.05 -1.86 21.75
C LYS A 405 -40.59 -2.30 21.93
N GLU A 406 -39.84 -1.51 22.70
CA GLU A 406 -38.53 -1.90 23.24
C GLU A 406 -38.66 -3.11 24.18
N PRO A 407 -37.70 -4.05 24.16
CA PRO A 407 -37.56 -5.04 25.23
C PRO A 407 -37.04 -4.36 26.51
N THR A 408 -37.71 -4.64 27.61
CA THR A 408 -37.50 -4.01 28.92
C THR A 408 -36.05 -4.13 29.40
N ARG A 409 -35.36 -2.99 29.52
CA ARG A 409 -34.01 -2.84 30.06
C ARG A 409 -34.02 -3.00 31.59
N GLY A 410 -33.30 -3.97 32.11
CA GLY A 410 -32.87 -3.95 33.51
C GLY A 410 -31.80 -2.87 33.69
N VAL A 411 -32.04 -1.92 34.60
CA VAL A 411 -31.08 -0.84 34.90
C VAL A 411 -29.82 -1.44 35.54
N VAL A 412 -28.72 -1.47 34.78
CA VAL A 412 -27.40 -1.86 35.25
C VAL A 412 -26.81 -0.71 36.07
N LYS A 413 -26.47 -0.97 37.33
CA LYS A 413 -25.75 -0.02 38.19
C LYS A 413 -24.28 0.07 37.77
N PRO A 414 -23.70 1.27 37.62
CA PRO A 414 -22.30 1.42 37.27
C PRO A 414 -21.39 1.01 38.45
N SER A 415 -20.49 0.06 38.19
CA SER A 415 -19.38 -0.32 39.07
C SER A 415 -18.18 0.63 38.82
N LYS A 416 -17.47 1.03 39.88
CA LYS A 416 -16.34 1.98 39.80
C LYS A 416 -15.17 1.41 38.96
N PRO A 417 -14.45 2.22 38.16
CA PRO A 417 -13.53 1.72 37.15
C PRO A 417 -12.15 1.41 37.73
N GLY A 418 -11.88 0.14 37.97
CA GLY A 418 -10.54 -0.40 37.73
C GLY A 418 -10.49 -0.84 36.28
N VAL A 419 -9.81 -0.09 35.40
CA VAL A 419 -9.72 -0.45 33.98
C VAL A 419 -8.93 -1.75 33.87
N LYS A 420 -9.63 -2.88 33.69
CA LYS A 420 -8.99 -4.15 33.43
C LYS A 420 -8.25 -4.05 32.08
N PRO A 421 -6.99 -4.51 31.99
CA PRO A 421 -6.27 -4.54 30.72
C PRO A 421 -7.04 -5.37 29.69
N ARG A 422 -7.05 -4.89 28.43
CA ARG A 422 -7.75 -5.54 27.32
C ARG A 422 -7.13 -6.90 27.00
N THR A 423 -7.95 -7.89 26.67
CA THR A 423 -7.44 -9.17 26.15
C THR A 423 -6.93 -8.99 24.71
N GLU A 424 -6.16 -9.96 24.22
CA GLU A 424 -5.62 -9.89 22.86
C GLU A 424 -6.72 -9.88 21.78
N GLN A 425 -7.80 -10.62 22.01
CA GLN A 425 -8.97 -10.63 21.11
C GLN A 425 -9.68 -9.28 21.10
N GLU A 426 -9.78 -8.62 22.27
CA GLU A 426 -10.33 -7.26 22.37
C GLU A 426 -9.43 -6.23 21.66
N LYS A 427 -8.11 -6.43 21.67
CA LYS A 427 -7.18 -5.61 20.87
C LYS A 427 -7.35 -5.86 19.37
N ASN A 428 -7.46 -7.12 18.96
CA ASN A 428 -7.65 -7.50 17.55
C ASN A 428 -8.95 -6.94 16.99
N TYR A 429 -10.05 -7.01 17.74
CA TYR A 429 -11.32 -6.40 17.34
C TYR A 429 -11.23 -4.87 17.29
N ALA A 430 -10.59 -4.22 18.27
CA ALA A 430 -10.35 -2.78 18.22
C ALA A 430 -9.49 -2.37 17.01
N TYR A 431 -8.53 -3.19 16.62
CA TYR A 431 -7.72 -2.98 15.42
C TYR A 431 -8.55 -3.13 14.13
N ALA A 432 -9.43 -4.12 14.07
CA ALA A 432 -10.34 -4.30 12.94
C ALA A 432 -11.33 -3.11 12.80
N LEU A 433 -11.87 -2.59 13.91
CA LEU A 433 -12.68 -1.37 13.90
C LEU A 433 -11.89 -0.14 13.43
N TYR A 434 -10.63 -0.03 13.85
CA TYR A 434 -9.76 1.04 13.40
C TYR A 434 -9.53 0.99 11.88
N HIS A 435 -9.29 -0.18 11.29
CA HIS A 435 -9.17 -0.33 9.83
C HIS A 435 -10.45 0.06 9.09
N LEU A 436 -11.61 -0.27 9.67
CA LEU A 436 -12.91 0.15 9.13
C LEU A 436 -13.05 1.68 9.12
N GLU A 437 -12.63 2.35 10.20
CA GLU A 437 -12.58 3.82 10.30
C GLU A 437 -11.61 4.43 9.28
N GLN A 438 -10.40 3.89 9.14
CA GLN A 438 -9.42 4.38 8.17
C GLN A 438 -9.94 4.28 6.74
N LYS A 439 -10.60 3.17 6.40
CA LYS A 439 -11.19 3.00 5.07
C LYS A 439 -12.33 3.98 4.82
N ALA A 440 -13.15 4.27 5.84
CA ALA A 440 -14.17 5.31 5.74
C ALA A 440 -13.51 6.69 5.49
N LEU A 441 -12.44 7.03 6.20
CA LEU A 441 -11.71 8.30 6.00
C LEU A 441 -11.06 8.39 4.61
N GLU A 442 -10.51 7.30 4.09
CA GLU A 442 -10.01 7.23 2.71
C GLU A 442 -11.13 7.55 1.70
N PHE A 443 -12.32 6.95 1.85
CA PHE A 443 -13.46 7.28 0.99
C PHE A 443 -13.93 8.72 1.15
N LYS A 444 -13.85 9.29 2.36
CA LYS A 444 -14.15 10.70 2.59
C LYS A 444 -13.20 11.59 1.80
N GLU A 445 -11.91 11.34 1.86
CA GLU A 445 -10.90 12.09 1.13
C GLU A 445 -11.10 11.95 -0.39
N LEU A 446 -11.32 10.73 -0.88
CA LEU A 446 -11.62 10.48 -2.29
C LEU A 446 -12.92 11.17 -2.76
N SER A 447 -13.92 11.29 -1.88
CA SER A 447 -15.17 12.01 -2.20
C SER A 447 -14.96 13.51 -2.33
N GLN A 448 -14.05 14.09 -1.53
CA GLN A 448 -13.73 15.51 -1.51
C GLN A 448 -12.83 15.91 -2.69
N ASN A 449 -11.96 15.01 -3.16
CA ASN A 449 -10.95 15.31 -4.19
C ASN A 449 -11.43 15.08 -5.64
N GLY A 450 -12.63 14.55 -5.87
CA GLY A 450 -13.05 14.17 -7.23
C GLY A 450 -14.55 14.11 -7.54
N HIS A 451 -15.45 14.55 -6.65
CA HIS A 451 -16.92 14.56 -6.87
C HIS A 451 -17.53 13.24 -7.40
N ILE A 452 -16.94 12.09 -7.05
CA ILE A 452 -17.53 10.80 -7.42
C ILE A 452 -18.54 10.43 -6.33
N LEU A 453 -19.83 10.59 -6.63
CA LEU A 453 -20.96 10.27 -5.75
C LEU A 453 -20.83 8.88 -5.10
N LYS A 454 -20.24 7.92 -5.80
CA LYS A 454 -19.97 6.56 -5.31
C LYS A 454 -19.05 6.53 -4.08
N TYR A 455 -18.03 7.39 -3.99
CA TYR A 455 -17.15 7.42 -2.82
C TYR A 455 -17.79 8.12 -1.62
N GLN A 456 -18.64 9.11 -1.87
CA GLN A 456 -19.44 9.72 -0.80
C GLN A 456 -20.39 8.70 -0.18
N GLN A 457 -21.10 7.93 -1.01
CA GLN A 457 -21.97 6.83 -0.54
C GLN A 457 -21.16 5.78 0.23
N ALA A 458 -19.99 5.38 -0.29
CA ALA A 458 -19.10 4.45 0.39
C ALA A 458 -18.67 4.95 1.78
N TYR A 459 -18.29 6.24 1.87
CA TYR A 459 -17.94 6.88 3.13
C TYR A 459 -19.11 6.87 4.11
N GLU A 460 -20.29 7.33 3.69
CA GLU A 460 -21.47 7.42 4.54
C GLU A 460 -21.86 6.03 5.10
N GLU A 461 -21.82 4.99 4.26
CA GLU A 461 -22.13 3.62 4.67
C GLU A 461 -21.08 3.02 5.60
N MET A 462 -19.79 3.20 5.29
CA MET A 462 -18.70 2.68 6.13
C MET A 462 -18.61 3.41 7.47
N ASP A 463 -18.77 4.73 7.48
CA ASP A 463 -18.77 5.55 8.69
C ASP A 463 -19.98 5.20 9.59
N ALA A 464 -21.16 4.99 8.98
CA ALA A 464 -22.34 4.54 9.71
C ALA A 464 -22.14 3.15 10.34
N LEU A 465 -21.59 2.18 9.59
CA LEU A 465 -21.27 0.86 10.11
C LEU A 465 -20.25 0.97 11.26
N HIS A 466 -19.15 1.70 11.07
CA HIS A 466 -18.12 1.89 12.08
C HIS A 466 -18.70 2.49 13.37
N LYS A 467 -19.47 3.59 13.27
CA LYS A 467 -20.10 4.24 14.43
C LYS A 467 -20.98 3.28 15.24
N LYS A 468 -21.76 2.44 14.57
CA LYS A 468 -22.63 1.46 15.26
C LYS A 468 -21.82 0.36 15.92
N LEU A 469 -20.88 -0.25 15.21
CA LEU A 469 -20.03 -1.31 15.76
C LEU A 469 -19.19 -0.81 16.94
N LYS A 470 -18.65 0.41 16.83
CA LYS A 470 -17.97 1.09 17.93
C LYS A 470 -18.90 1.35 19.12
N GLY A 471 -20.14 1.75 18.87
CA GLY A 471 -21.15 1.88 19.93
C GLY A 471 -21.41 0.57 20.67
N PHE A 472 -21.64 -0.53 19.94
CA PHE A 472 -21.82 -1.86 20.55
C PHE A 472 -20.58 -2.31 21.33
N TRP A 473 -19.39 -1.98 20.81
CA TRP A 473 -18.12 -2.27 21.46
C TRP A 473 -17.92 -1.50 22.75
N ASP A 474 -18.22 -0.19 22.74
CA ASP A 474 -18.10 0.66 23.91
C ASP A 474 -19.09 0.23 25.01
N ASP A 475 -20.32 -0.13 24.62
CA ASP A 475 -21.32 -0.71 25.53
C ASP A 475 -20.81 -2.02 26.15
N TYR A 476 -20.22 -2.91 25.36
CA TYR A 476 -19.62 -4.15 25.85
C TYR A 476 -18.43 -3.88 26.79
N LEU A 477 -17.55 -2.95 26.45
CA LEU A 477 -16.39 -2.60 27.29
C LEU A 477 -16.79 -2.00 28.64
N GLN A 478 -17.93 -1.30 28.69
CA GLN A 478 -18.50 -0.71 29.90
C GLN A 478 -19.34 -1.70 30.73
N SER A 479 -19.73 -2.82 30.14
CA SER A 479 -20.48 -3.88 30.81
C SER A 479 -19.62 -4.64 31.84
N ASP A 480 -20.27 -5.57 32.57
CA ASP A 480 -19.55 -6.52 33.42
C ASP A 480 -18.74 -7.54 32.60
N LYS A 481 -18.82 -7.49 31.27
CA LYS A 481 -18.23 -8.45 30.31
C LYS A 481 -18.62 -9.86 30.69
N LYS A 482 -19.91 -10.09 30.91
CA LYS A 482 -20.45 -11.45 31.12
C LYS A 482 -20.90 -12.01 29.78
N LYS A 483 -21.15 -13.32 29.75
CA LYS A 483 -21.63 -14.03 28.56
C LYS A 483 -22.84 -13.35 27.89
N PRO A 484 -23.89 -12.90 28.63
CA PRO A 484 -25.02 -12.22 28.01
C PRO A 484 -24.63 -10.88 27.35
N ASP A 485 -23.68 -10.15 27.93
CA ASP A 485 -23.20 -8.87 27.37
C ASP A 485 -22.44 -9.11 26.06
N TYR A 486 -21.61 -10.16 26.02
CA TYR A 486 -20.93 -10.58 24.80
C TYR A 486 -21.93 -11.07 23.74
N GLU A 487 -22.89 -11.92 24.10
CA GLU A 487 -23.89 -12.44 23.15
C GLU A 487 -24.71 -11.29 22.54
N PHE A 488 -25.10 -10.30 23.36
CA PHE A 488 -25.75 -9.10 22.88
C PHE A 488 -24.87 -8.30 21.92
N PHE A 489 -23.62 -8.01 22.30
CA PHE A 489 -22.64 -7.32 21.44
C PHE A 489 -22.43 -8.04 20.11
N ALA A 490 -22.20 -9.35 20.14
CA ALA A 490 -21.92 -10.16 18.97
C ALA A 490 -23.13 -10.19 18.04
N GLN A 491 -24.33 -10.41 18.59
CA GLN A 491 -25.57 -10.44 17.82
C GLN A 491 -25.83 -9.09 17.14
N GLN A 492 -25.77 -7.98 17.88
CA GLN A 492 -25.98 -6.63 17.32
C GLN A 492 -24.95 -6.31 16.23
N SER A 493 -23.69 -6.64 16.48
CA SER A 493 -22.61 -6.38 15.52
C SER A 493 -22.77 -7.20 14.24
N ILE A 494 -23.09 -8.49 14.34
CA ILE A 494 -23.30 -9.37 13.19
C ILE A 494 -24.55 -8.95 12.41
N THR A 495 -25.65 -8.62 13.09
CA THR A 495 -26.88 -8.13 12.43
C THR A 495 -26.63 -6.84 11.66
N GLU A 496 -25.88 -5.90 12.24
CA GLU A 496 -25.57 -4.64 11.55
C GLU A 496 -24.62 -4.85 10.36
N ILE A 497 -23.63 -5.75 10.47
CA ILE A 497 -22.76 -6.12 9.34
C ILE A 497 -23.59 -6.76 8.23
N ALA A 498 -24.46 -7.73 8.55
CA ALA A 498 -25.30 -8.41 7.57
C ALA A 498 -26.22 -7.42 6.83
N LYS A 499 -26.80 -6.46 7.55
CA LYS A 499 -27.67 -5.41 6.97
C LYS A 499 -26.96 -4.55 5.93
N ASN A 500 -25.66 -4.26 6.11
CA ASN A 500 -24.90 -3.37 5.23
C ASN A 500 -24.00 -4.11 4.23
N LYS A 501 -23.81 -5.42 4.39
CA LYS A 501 -22.88 -6.26 3.61
C LYS A 501 -22.98 -6.05 2.10
N LYS A 502 -24.18 -6.20 1.54
CA LYS A 502 -24.41 -6.13 0.08
C LYS A 502 -24.00 -4.78 -0.52
N ARG A 503 -24.08 -3.70 0.25
CA ARG A 503 -23.70 -2.35 -0.21
C ARG A 503 -22.21 -2.12 -0.07
N ILE A 504 -21.66 -2.53 1.07
CA ILE A 504 -20.24 -2.40 1.39
C ILE A 504 -19.34 -3.24 0.46
N GLU A 505 -19.75 -4.45 0.09
CA GLU A 505 -18.97 -5.32 -0.81
C GLU A 505 -18.87 -4.82 -2.26
N GLN A 506 -19.63 -3.79 -2.63
CA GLN A 506 -19.54 -3.14 -3.95
C GLN A 506 -18.27 -2.27 -4.09
N HIS A 507 -17.52 -2.11 -3.00
CA HIS A 507 -16.31 -1.30 -2.93
C HIS A 507 -15.07 -2.19 -2.76
N ARG A 508 -14.07 -1.99 -3.63
CA ARG A 508 -12.85 -2.80 -3.69
C ARG A 508 -12.09 -2.74 -2.34
N GLY A 509 -11.72 -3.92 -1.83
CA GLY A 509 -10.92 -4.07 -0.60
C GLY A 509 -11.70 -3.98 0.71
N VAL A 510 -13.01 -3.70 0.68
CA VAL A 510 -13.79 -3.56 1.93
C VAL A 510 -14.27 -4.90 2.48
N GLY A 511 -14.50 -5.90 1.62
CA GLY A 511 -14.92 -7.24 2.05
C GLY A 511 -13.93 -7.93 3.01
N GLU A 512 -12.62 -7.72 2.80
CA GLU A 512 -11.57 -8.24 3.68
C GLU A 512 -11.61 -7.59 5.07
N ILE A 513 -11.84 -6.28 5.14
CA ILE A 513 -11.96 -5.53 6.41
C ILE A 513 -13.19 -6.01 7.19
N VAL A 514 -14.34 -6.14 6.52
CA VAL A 514 -15.58 -6.65 7.15
C VAL A 514 -15.38 -8.08 7.65
N THR A 515 -14.71 -8.93 6.88
CA THR A 515 -14.38 -10.30 7.28
C THR A 515 -13.51 -10.31 8.54
N ASN A 516 -12.51 -9.45 8.63
CA ASN A 516 -11.65 -9.32 9.81
C ASN A 516 -12.42 -8.82 11.05
N VAL A 517 -13.39 -7.92 10.86
CA VAL A 517 -14.28 -7.47 11.95
C VAL A 517 -15.16 -8.63 12.45
N VAL A 518 -15.73 -9.43 11.55
CA VAL A 518 -16.54 -10.61 11.92
C VAL A 518 -15.68 -11.65 12.66
N LEU A 519 -14.47 -11.93 12.18
CA LEU A 519 -13.54 -12.83 12.85
C LEU A 519 -13.15 -12.31 14.24
N GLY A 520 -12.99 -11.01 14.40
CA GLY A 520 -12.75 -10.37 15.71
C GLY A 520 -13.90 -10.59 16.69
N ILE A 521 -15.15 -10.44 16.25
CA ILE A 521 -16.35 -10.71 17.07
C ILE A 521 -16.33 -12.16 17.54
N LEU A 522 -16.17 -13.11 16.62
CA LEU A 522 -16.16 -14.54 16.92
C LEU A 522 -14.99 -14.92 17.84
N GLY A 523 -13.81 -14.33 17.63
CA GLY A 523 -12.61 -14.56 18.43
C GLY A 523 -12.80 -14.20 19.91
N ILE A 524 -13.56 -13.14 20.22
CA ILE A 524 -13.90 -12.77 21.60
C ILE A 524 -14.80 -13.85 22.25
N GLY A 525 -15.74 -14.44 21.49
CA GLY A 525 -16.66 -15.46 21.99
C GLY A 525 -16.04 -16.80 22.36
N ILE A 526 -14.95 -17.17 21.68
CA ILE A 526 -14.23 -18.43 21.95
C ILE A 526 -13.71 -18.47 23.40
N PHE A 527 -13.39 -17.33 24.01
CA PHE A 527 -12.97 -17.27 25.42
C PHE A 527 -14.11 -17.57 26.41
N TYR A 528 -15.35 -17.19 26.09
CA TYR A 528 -16.51 -17.58 26.91
C TYR A 528 -16.84 -19.06 26.77
N PHE A 529 -16.56 -19.66 25.61
CA PHE A 529 -16.64 -21.11 25.43
C PHE A 529 -15.50 -21.84 26.16
N ALA A 530 -14.28 -21.30 26.17
CA ALA A 530 -13.12 -21.83 26.90
C ALA A 530 -13.34 -21.85 28.43
N ALA A 531 -13.94 -20.79 28.99
CA ALA A 531 -14.27 -20.72 30.42
C ALA A 531 -15.35 -21.73 30.87
N CYS A 532 -16.24 -22.15 29.97
CA CYS A 532 -17.24 -23.21 30.22
C CYS A 532 -16.70 -24.64 29.94
N SER A 533 -15.69 -24.78 29.07
CA SER A 533 -15.21 -26.10 28.59
C SER A 533 -14.15 -26.76 29.48
N ILE A 534 -13.66 -26.09 30.52
CA ILE A 534 -12.85 -26.75 31.58
C ILE A 534 -13.65 -27.87 32.28
N LYS A 535 -14.99 -27.86 32.22
CA LYS A 535 -15.85 -28.96 32.70
C LYS A 535 -16.19 -30.02 31.64
N TRP A 536 -15.91 -29.77 30.36
CA TRP A 536 -16.29 -30.62 29.22
C TRP A 536 -15.08 -31.26 28.52
N ALA A 537 -13.86 -30.81 28.79
CA ALA A 537 -12.62 -31.26 28.16
C ALA A 537 -12.10 -32.65 28.59
N ILE A 538 -12.91 -33.48 29.26
CA ILE A 538 -12.54 -34.88 29.57
C ILE A 538 -12.85 -35.83 28.39
N ASN A 539 -13.54 -35.39 27.32
CA ASN A 539 -13.66 -36.25 26.13
C ASN A 539 -13.77 -35.47 24.80
N LYS A 540 -12.63 -35.44 24.09
CA LYS A 540 -12.42 -35.31 22.63
C LYS A 540 -12.49 -33.92 21.96
N HIS A 541 -11.36 -33.64 21.29
CA HIS A 541 -11.00 -32.66 20.25
C HIS A 541 -12.09 -31.80 19.61
N PHE A 542 -11.91 -30.49 19.75
CA PHE A 542 -12.57 -29.47 18.92
C PHE A 542 -11.51 -28.43 18.51
N PHE A 543 -11.09 -28.43 17.24
CA PHE A 543 -10.19 -27.41 16.69
C PHE A 543 -10.54 -27.08 15.24
N PHE A 544 -10.60 -25.78 14.95
CA PHE A 544 -10.90 -25.19 13.66
C PHE A 544 -9.68 -25.29 12.72
N LYS A 545 -9.88 -25.82 11.52
CA LYS A 545 -8.93 -25.80 10.40
C LYS A 545 -9.25 -24.61 9.48
N PRO A 546 -8.25 -23.82 9.04
CA PRO A 546 -8.45 -22.77 8.04
C PRO A 546 -8.25 -23.31 6.63
N ASN A 547 -8.90 -24.43 6.29
CA ASN A 547 -9.13 -24.78 4.90
C ASN A 547 -10.46 -25.52 4.78
N THR A 548 -11.29 -25.01 3.86
CA THR A 548 -12.67 -25.39 3.47
C THR A 548 -13.75 -25.41 4.55
N GLN A 549 -13.53 -25.90 5.78
CA GLN A 549 -14.62 -26.00 6.76
C GLN A 549 -14.98 -24.67 7.45
N THR A 550 -14.02 -23.79 7.70
CA THR A 550 -14.31 -22.47 8.28
C THR A 550 -14.95 -21.54 7.26
N ALA A 551 -14.52 -21.57 6.00
CA ALA A 551 -15.19 -20.87 4.90
C ALA A 551 -16.62 -21.41 4.68
N ASN A 552 -16.83 -22.74 4.76
CA ASN A 552 -18.15 -23.34 4.67
C ASN A 552 -19.02 -23.09 5.92
N MET A 553 -18.43 -23.02 7.11
CA MET A 553 -19.14 -22.64 8.34
C MET A 553 -19.49 -21.16 8.34
N ILE A 554 -18.61 -20.29 7.83
CA ILE A 554 -18.87 -18.87 7.63
C ILE A 554 -19.94 -18.71 6.54
N HIS A 555 -19.85 -19.40 5.40
CA HIS A 555 -20.90 -19.41 4.38
C HIS A 555 -22.22 -20.01 4.89
N SER A 556 -22.19 -21.02 5.76
CA SER A 556 -23.38 -21.59 6.40
C SER A 556 -23.98 -20.61 7.41
N LEU A 557 -23.16 -20.00 8.29
CA LEU A 557 -23.62 -18.97 9.23
C LEU A 557 -24.18 -17.76 8.48
N ILE A 558 -23.53 -17.35 7.39
CA ILE A 558 -23.95 -16.26 6.51
C ILE A 558 -25.26 -16.62 5.80
N SER A 559 -25.39 -17.85 5.28
CA SER A 559 -26.63 -18.34 4.65
C SER A 559 -27.76 -18.47 5.66
N ASP A 560 -27.48 -18.85 6.90
CA ASP A 560 -28.46 -18.94 7.97
C ASP A 560 -28.84 -17.55 8.52
N LEU A 561 -27.94 -16.57 8.46
CA LEU A 561 -28.22 -15.16 8.73
C LEU A 561 -29.09 -14.51 7.65
N GLU A 562 -28.88 -14.86 6.37
CA GLU A 562 -29.75 -14.41 5.27
C GLU A 562 -31.19 -14.91 5.45
N LYS A 563 -31.39 -16.13 5.99
CA LYS A 563 -32.72 -16.68 6.34
C LYS A 563 -33.39 -15.99 7.53
N LEU A 564 -32.65 -15.27 8.36
CA LEU A 564 -33.18 -14.51 9.50
C LEU A 564 -33.62 -13.09 9.12
N THR A 565 -33.37 -12.66 7.87
CA THR A 565 -33.89 -11.39 7.35
C THR A 565 -35.30 -11.65 6.80
N PRO A 566 -36.37 -11.05 7.37
CA PRO A 566 -37.70 -11.22 6.79
C PRO A 566 -37.70 -10.70 5.34
N PRO A 567 -38.47 -11.33 4.42
CA PRO A 567 -38.60 -10.84 3.06
C PRO A 567 -39.01 -9.37 3.11
N GLN A 568 -38.31 -8.51 2.36
CA GLN A 568 -38.84 -7.18 2.12
C GLN A 568 -40.10 -7.37 1.27
N ASP A 569 -41.24 -6.92 1.80
CA ASP A 569 -42.54 -6.97 1.15
C ASP A 569 -42.40 -6.54 -0.32
N GLU A 570 -42.58 -7.49 -1.23
CA GLU A 570 -42.81 -7.18 -2.63
C GLU A 570 -44.14 -6.41 -2.69
N ALA A 571 -44.08 -5.24 -3.33
CA ALA A 571 -45.25 -4.43 -3.59
C ALA A 571 -46.31 -5.29 -4.29
N ILE A 572 -47.45 -5.48 -3.62
CA ILE A 572 -48.65 -6.04 -4.22
C ILE A 572 -49.08 -5.03 -5.28
N GLU A 573 -48.88 -5.39 -6.55
CA GLU A 573 -49.54 -4.74 -7.66
C GLU A 573 -51.06 -5.00 -7.55
N ASP A 574 -51.77 -3.88 -7.50
CA ASP A 574 -53.21 -3.76 -7.41
C ASP A 574 -53.82 -4.15 -8.77
N GLU A 575 -54.37 -5.36 -8.90
CA GLU A 575 -55.18 -5.76 -10.05
C GLU A 575 -56.61 -6.14 -9.63
N ASN A 576 -57.51 -5.18 -9.89
CA ASN A 576 -58.87 -5.35 -10.38
C ASN A 576 -59.82 -6.34 -9.68
N LEU A 577 -60.73 -5.78 -8.87
CA LEU A 577 -62.03 -6.38 -8.57
C LEU A 577 -63.15 -5.66 -9.31
N PRO A 578 -64.04 -6.36 -10.04
CA PRO A 578 -65.39 -5.89 -10.27
C PRO A 578 -66.39 -6.62 -9.35
N PHE A 579 -67.30 -5.81 -8.81
CA PHE A 579 -68.55 -6.17 -8.14
C PHE A 579 -69.34 -7.29 -8.85
N MET A 580 -69.84 -8.29 -8.10
CA MET A 580 -71.27 -8.38 -7.74
C MET A 580 -71.64 -9.66 -6.95
N VAL A 581 -72.16 -9.42 -5.75
CA VAL A 581 -73.29 -10.04 -5.06
C VAL A 581 -74.07 -11.15 -5.82
N GLN A 582 -74.20 -12.34 -5.22
CA GLN A 582 -75.53 -12.92 -4.95
C GLN A 582 -75.52 -14.04 -3.90
N CYS A 583 -76.51 -13.95 -3.03
CA CYS A 583 -76.81 -14.85 -1.92
C CYS A 583 -77.45 -16.17 -2.38
N LEU A 584 -77.31 -17.17 -1.49
CA LEU A 584 -78.31 -18.13 -0.97
C LEU A 584 -78.35 -19.59 -1.49
N LYS A 585 -78.36 -20.49 -0.48
CA LYS A 585 -78.89 -21.87 -0.37
C LYS A 585 -77.97 -22.96 -0.92
N VAL A 586 -77.60 -24.01 -0.18
CA VAL A 586 -78.28 -24.79 0.90
C VAL A 586 -77.34 -25.03 2.07
#